data_AF-A0A356QN56-F1
#
_entry.id   AF-A0A356QN56-F1
#
_cell.length_a   1.000
_cell.length_b   1.000
_cell.length_c   1.000
_cell.angle_alpha   90.00
_cell.angle_beta   90.00
_cell.angle_gamma   90.00
#
_symmetry.space_group_name_H-M   'P 1'
#
loop_
_entity.id
_entity.type
_entity.pdbx_description
1 polymer ?
#
loop_
_entity_poly.entity_id
_entity_poly.type
_entity_poly.pdbx_seq_one_letter_code
_entity_poly.pdbx_strand_id
1 'polypeptide(L)'
;MNIDNIKVLRGPNQWARFPVLEVRVDLGWLEEYPSHTLAGFNERLMNWLPTMIEHRCSIGERGGFFERLRTGTWMGHVLEHVTLELQSLAGTEVGYGRAHETKKHGVYNVIIEYKEE
;
A
#
# COMPACT_ATOMS: atom_id res chain seq x y z
N MET A 1 -1.05 -6.11 -13.39
CA MET A 1 -0.34 -6.14 -12.10
C MET A 1 -0.03 -7.57 -11.73
N ASN A 2 1.24 -7.88 -11.47
CA ASN A 2 1.74 -9.17 -11.05
C ASN A 2 2.62 -9.01 -9.80
N ILE A 3 2.61 -10.01 -8.92
CA ILE A 3 3.56 -10.10 -7.81
C ILE A 3 4.74 -10.94 -8.27
N ASP A 4 5.89 -10.30 -8.44
CA ASP A 4 7.10 -10.97 -8.93
C ASP A 4 7.82 -11.72 -7.80
N ASN A 5 7.76 -11.19 -6.58
CA ASN A 5 8.45 -11.74 -5.42
C ASN A 5 7.82 -11.27 -4.11
N ILE A 6 7.82 -12.13 -3.09
CA ILE A 6 7.50 -11.78 -1.71
C ILE A 6 8.65 -12.26 -0.83
N LYS A 7 9.23 -11.35 -0.06
CA LYS A 7 10.22 -11.68 0.97
C LYS A 7 9.65 -11.39 2.35
N VAL A 8 9.71 -12.38 3.22
CA VAL A 8 9.41 -12.21 4.64
C VAL A 8 10.68 -11.82 5.37
N LEU A 9 10.76 -10.59 5.85
CA LEU A 9 11.90 -10.09 6.63
C LEU A 9 11.54 -10.14 8.12
N ARG A 10 12.25 -10.97 8.88
CA ARG A 10 12.05 -11.16 10.32
C ARG A 10 13.01 -10.29 11.11
N GLY A 11 12.55 -9.74 12.24
CA GLY A 11 13.36 -8.88 13.11
C GLY A 11 13.86 -7.60 12.41
N PRO A 12 14.91 -6.95 12.96
CA PRO A 12 15.51 -5.78 12.34
C PRO A 12 16.07 -6.06 10.94
N ASN A 13 15.73 -5.20 9.99
CA ASN A 13 16.06 -5.35 8.58
C ASN A 13 16.35 -3.98 7.94
N GLN A 14 16.57 -3.96 6.62
CA GLN A 14 16.95 -2.75 5.89
C GLN A 14 15.87 -1.64 5.89
N TRP A 15 14.61 -1.97 6.19
CA TRP A 15 13.48 -1.04 6.17
C TRP A 15 13.08 -0.57 7.56
N ALA A 16 13.09 -1.48 8.54
CA ALA A 16 12.57 -1.22 9.88
C ALA A 16 13.28 -2.07 10.95
N ARG A 17 13.06 -1.70 12.21
CA ARG A 17 13.54 -2.47 13.38
C ARG A 17 12.62 -3.63 13.75
N PHE A 18 11.51 -3.81 13.05
CA PHE A 18 10.47 -4.81 13.26
C PHE A 18 10.19 -5.58 11.95
N PRO A 19 9.46 -6.71 12.01
CA PRO A 19 9.21 -7.54 10.83
C PRO A 19 8.40 -6.82 9.75
N VAL A 20 8.79 -7.03 8.49
CA VAL A 20 8.07 -6.49 7.32
C VAL A 20 8.04 -7.51 6.17
N LEU A 21 7.03 -7.44 5.34
CA LEU A 21 7.01 -8.05 4.01
C LEU A 21 7.62 -7.06 3.01
N GLU A 22 8.59 -7.49 2.21
CA GLU A 22 9.04 -6.78 1.01
C GLU A 22 8.43 -7.47 -0.21
N VAL A 23 7.44 -6.82 -0.84
CA VAL A 23 6.73 -7.34 -2.00
C VAL A 23 7.18 -6.59 -3.25
N ARG A 24 7.65 -7.32 -4.26
CA ARG A 24 7.93 -6.74 -5.59
C ARG A 24 6.72 -6.90 -6.48
N VAL A 25 6.23 -5.79 -7.01
CA VAL A 25 5.02 -5.74 -7.82
C VAL A 25 5.32 -5.05 -9.15
N ASP A 26 5.03 -5.72 -10.25
CA ASP A 26 4.98 -5.12 -11.59
C ASP A 26 3.55 -4.65 -11.85
N LEU A 27 3.33 -3.34 -11.97
CA LEU A 27 1.98 -2.79 -12.20
C LEU A 27 1.47 -3.12 -13.61
N GLY A 28 2.37 -3.34 -14.57
CA GLY A 28 2.06 -3.49 -15.98
C GLY A 28 1.33 -2.24 -16.51
N TRP A 29 0.23 -2.44 -17.22
CA TRP A 29 -0.55 -1.34 -17.79
C TRP A 29 -1.05 -0.34 -16.75
N LEU A 30 -1.22 -0.74 -15.49
CA LEU A 30 -1.71 0.15 -14.41
C LEU A 30 -0.71 1.25 -14.02
N GLU A 31 0.54 1.19 -14.48
CA GLU A 31 1.49 2.28 -14.28
C GLU A 31 0.99 3.60 -14.92
N GLU A 32 0.31 3.49 -16.06
CA GLU A 32 -0.26 4.63 -16.79
C GLU A 32 -1.62 5.10 -16.23
N TYR A 33 -2.16 4.40 -15.23
CA TYR A 33 -3.50 4.66 -14.68
C TYR A 33 -3.45 4.86 -13.17
N PRO A 34 -2.98 6.02 -12.70
CA PRO A 34 -3.08 6.37 -11.28
C PRO A 34 -4.54 6.38 -10.85
N SER A 35 -4.78 6.15 -9.56
CA SER A 35 -6.11 5.90 -8.96
C SER A 35 -7.24 6.82 -9.43
N HIS A 36 -6.97 8.13 -9.55
CA HIS A 36 -7.92 9.15 -9.98
C HIS A 36 -8.38 9.04 -11.45
N THR A 37 -7.64 8.30 -12.28
CA THR A 37 -7.99 8.05 -13.69
C THR A 37 -8.88 6.82 -13.87
N LEU A 38 -8.97 5.97 -12.85
CA LEU A 38 -9.76 4.74 -12.87
C LEU A 38 -11.20 5.03 -12.44
N ALA A 39 -12.12 5.06 -13.41
CA ALA A 39 -13.52 5.42 -13.17
C ALA A 39 -14.18 4.57 -12.06
N GLY A 40 -14.67 5.24 -11.02
CA GLY A 40 -15.37 4.64 -9.89
C GLY A 40 -14.49 3.80 -8.95
N PHE A 41 -13.18 3.72 -9.18
CA PHE A 41 -12.28 2.90 -8.38
C PHE A 41 -12.21 3.40 -6.94
N ASN A 42 -11.93 4.69 -6.76
CA ASN A 42 -11.77 5.32 -5.47
C ASN A 42 -13.05 5.19 -4.63
N GLU A 43 -14.21 5.44 -5.24
CA GLU A 43 -15.52 5.37 -4.58
C GLU A 43 -15.81 3.96 -4.08
N ARG A 44 -15.58 2.94 -4.92
CA ARG A 44 -15.77 1.54 -4.50
C ARG A 44 -14.82 1.16 -3.38
N LEU A 45 -13.54 1.52 -3.49
CA LEU A 45 -12.54 1.21 -2.48
C LEU A 45 -12.85 1.86 -1.13
N MET A 46 -13.17 3.15 -1.11
CA MET A 46 -13.55 3.88 0.11
C MET A 46 -14.84 3.33 0.73
N ASN A 47 -15.78 2.82 -0.07
CA ASN A 47 -17.00 2.21 0.44
C ASN A 47 -16.77 0.80 1.01
N TRP A 48 -15.85 0.02 0.45
CA TRP A 48 -15.53 -1.32 0.96
C TRP A 48 -14.70 -1.28 2.23
N LEU A 49 -13.78 -0.31 2.35
CA LEU A 49 -12.84 -0.16 3.46
C LEU A 49 -12.92 1.27 4.04
N PRO A 50 -14.04 1.66 4.65
CA PRO A 50 -14.27 3.05 5.10
C PRO A 50 -13.34 3.48 6.23
N THR A 51 -12.84 2.53 7.02
CA THR A 51 -11.90 2.73 8.13
C THR A 51 -10.50 3.16 7.68
N MET A 52 -10.15 2.99 6.41
CA MET A 52 -8.93 3.59 5.82
C MET A 52 -8.92 5.12 5.85
N ILE A 53 -10.03 5.77 6.21
CA ILE A 53 -10.02 7.19 6.52
C ILE A 53 -9.04 7.54 7.67
N GLU A 54 -8.68 6.59 8.53
CA GLU A 54 -7.68 6.82 9.57
C GLU A 54 -6.24 6.83 9.02
N HIS A 55 -6.03 6.38 7.79
CA HIS A 55 -4.70 6.34 7.15
C HIS A 55 -4.24 7.74 6.74
N ARG A 56 -3.10 8.16 7.29
CA ARG A 56 -2.57 9.52 7.10
C ARG A 56 -1.68 9.68 5.88
N CYS A 57 -1.00 8.61 5.46
CA CYS A 57 -0.01 8.63 4.37
C CYS A 57 1.04 9.76 4.58
N SER A 58 1.68 10.25 3.52
CA SER A 58 2.62 11.37 3.52
C SER A 58 1.98 12.72 3.84
N ILE A 59 0.65 12.81 3.79
CA ILE A 59 -0.11 14.03 4.11
C ILE A 59 -0.12 14.28 5.63
N GLY A 60 -0.05 13.23 6.45
CA GLY A 60 0.19 13.35 7.89
C GLY A 60 -1.05 13.66 8.74
N GLU A 61 -2.21 13.81 8.12
CA GLU A 61 -3.51 14.01 8.79
C GLU A 61 -4.53 12.91 8.45
N ARG A 62 -5.56 12.80 9.29
CA ARG A 62 -6.66 11.85 9.10
C ARG A 62 -7.34 12.09 7.75
N GLY A 63 -7.54 11.03 6.98
CA GLY A 63 -8.10 11.09 5.63
C GLY A 63 -7.05 11.34 4.54
N GLY A 64 -5.77 11.49 4.90
CA GLY A 64 -4.69 11.76 3.94
C GLY A 64 -4.59 10.71 2.83
N PHE A 65 -4.81 9.43 3.13
CA PHE A 65 -4.84 8.42 2.05
C PHE A 65 -6.02 8.61 1.08
N PHE A 66 -7.20 8.97 1.58
CA PHE A 66 -8.36 9.25 0.71
C PHE A 66 -8.13 10.48 -0.17
N GLU A 67 -7.45 11.51 0.34
CA GLU A 67 -7.02 12.64 -0.48
C GLU A 67 -6.02 12.20 -1.56
N ARG A 68 -5.06 11.33 -1.24
CA ARG A 68 -4.13 10.76 -2.23
C ARG A 68 -4.83 9.91 -3.28
N LEU A 69 -5.86 9.15 -2.92
CA LEU A 69 -6.68 8.43 -3.90
C LEU A 69 -7.33 9.40 -4.89
N ARG A 70 -7.93 10.49 -4.40
CA ARG A 70 -8.62 11.50 -5.23
C ARG A 70 -7.66 12.33 -6.10
N THR A 71 -6.50 12.70 -5.57
CA THR A 71 -5.48 13.48 -6.29
C THR A 71 -4.63 12.61 -7.22
N GLY A 72 -4.59 11.30 -6.98
CA GLY A 72 -3.89 10.33 -7.78
C GLY A 72 -2.73 9.66 -7.06
N THR A 73 -2.77 8.33 -7.05
CA THR A 73 -1.66 7.51 -6.58
C THR A 73 -1.61 6.16 -7.29
N TRP A 74 -0.45 5.49 -7.26
CA TRP A 74 -0.21 4.26 -7.99
C TRP A 74 -0.70 3.03 -7.23
N MET A 75 -1.03 1.96 -7.97
CA MET A 75 -1.57 0.73 -7.39
C MET A 75 -0.62 0.05 -6.39
N GLY A 76 0.70 0.29 -6.49
CA GLY A 76 1.65 -0.18 -5.47
C GLY A 76 1.42 0.45 -4.09
N HIS A 77 1.10 1.75 -4.07
CA HIS A 77 0.76 2.48 -2.84
C HIS A 77 -0.66 2.18 -2.36
N VAL A 78 -1.59 1.87 -3.28
CA VAL A 78 -2.92 1.36 -2.88
C VAL A 78 -2.79 -0.01 -2.23
N LEU A 79 -1.98 -0.92 -2.79
CA LEU A 79 -1.72 -2.24 -2.21
C LEU A 79 -1.19 -2.14 -0.79
N GLU A 80 -0.25 -1.23 -0.54
CA GLU A 80 0.30 -0.95 0.80
C GLU A 80 -0.82 -0.70 1.82
N HIS A 81 -1.63 0.34 1.58
CA HIS A 81 -2.67 0.74 2.52
C HIS A 81 -3.80 -0.28 2.66
N VAL A 82 -4.21 -0.93 1.55
CA VAL A 82 -5.22 -1.99 1.61
C VAL A 82 -4.71 -3.17 2.43
N THR A 83 -3.44 -3.54 2.32
CA THR A 83 -2.90 -4.67 3.08
C THR A 83 -2.80 -4.34 4.57
N LEU A 84 -2.38 -3.13 4.93
CA LEU A 84 -2.37 -2.66 6.33
C LEU A 84 -3.78 -2.63 6.93
N GLU A 85 -4.76 -2.16 6.16
CA GLU A 85 -6.16 -2.12 6.59
C GLU A 85 -6.70 -3.54 6.84
N LEU A 86 -6.48 -4.46 5.90
CA LEU A 86 -6.96 -5.83 6.04
C LEU A 86 -6.34 -6.54 7.25
N GLN A 87 -5.07 -6.30 7.54
CA GLN A 87 -4.43 -6.79 8.77
C GLN A 87 -5.08 -6.19 10.02
N SER A 88 -5.34 -4.89 10.01
CA SER A 88 -5.98 -4.19 11.14
C SER A 88 -7.40 -4.69 11.39
N LEU A 89 -8.18 -4.89 10.33
CA LEU A 89 -9.53 -5.48 10.40
C LEU A 89 -9.52 -6.94 10.85
N ALA A 90 -8.43 -7.67 10.60
CA ALA A 90 -8.21 -9.01 11.13
C ALA A 90 -7.76 -9.04 12.61
N GLY A 91 -7.58 -7.87 13.24
CA GLY A 91 -7.20 -7.73 14.64
C GLY A 91 -5.69 -7.51 14.88
N THR A 92 -4.91 -7.36 13.81
CA THR A 92 -3.47 -7.12 13.88
C THR A 92 -3.17 -5.65 13.67
N GLU A 93 -2.97 -4.91 14.76
CA GLU A 93 -2.64 -3.49 14.70
C GLU A 93 -1.22 -3.28 14.14
N VAL A 94 -1.14 -2.82 12.89
CA VAL A 94 0.10 -2.45 12.17
C VAL A 94 -0.12 -1.15 11.42
N GLY A 95 0.94 -0.38 11.20
CA GLY A 95 0.80 0.96 10.61
C GLY A 95 1.96 1.40 9.73
N TYR A 96 3.06 0.66 9.71
CA TYR A 96 4.18 1.00 8.84
C TYR A 96 4.01 0.38 7.45
N GLY A 97 3.98 1.25 6.45
CA GLY A 97 4.02 0.89 5.04
C GLY A 97 4.94 1.81 4.26
N ARG A 98 5.43 1.31 3.11
CA ARG A 98 6.15 2.12 2.14
C ARG A 98 6.10 1.52 0.75
N ALA A 99 5.59 2.25 -0.23
CA ALA A 99 5.67 1.90 -1.64
C ALA A 99 6.62 2.85 -2.37
N HIS A 100 7.56 2.30 -3.14
CA HIS A 100 8.42 3.09 -4.02
C HIS A 100 8.80 2.32 -5.28
N GLU A 101 8.99 3.04 -6.38
CA GLU A 101 9.44 2.45 -7.64
C GLU A 101 10.88 1.93 -7.50
N THR A 102 11.19 0.88 -8.24
CA THR A 102 12.54 0.35 -8.39
C THR A 102 13.25 1.08 -9.53
N LYS A 103 14.43 0.60 -9.93
CA LYS A 103 15.10 1.10 -11.14
C LYS A 103 14.38 0.71 -12.44
N LYS A 104 13.50 -0.29 -12.39
CA LYS A 104 12.69 -0.71 -13.54
C LYS A 104 11.34 0.02 -13.46
N HIS A 105 11.02 0.76 -14.51
CA HIS A 105 9.78 1.52 -14.59
C HIS A 105 8.54 0.61 -14.41
N GLY A 106 7.56 1.07 -13.64
CA GLY A 106 6.32 0.33 -13.36
C GLY A 106 6.49 -0.82 -12.37
N VAL A 107 7.70 -1.05 -11.85
CA VAL A 107 7.98 -2.09 -10.85
C VAL A 107 8.31 -1.46 -9.52
N TYR A 108 7.54 -1.82 -8.49
CA TYR A 108 7.60 -1.23 -7.15
C TYR A 108 8.06 -2.26 -6.12
N ASN A 109 8.79 -1.78 -5.11
CA ASN A 109 8.86 -2.48 -3.83
C ASN A 109 7.79 -1.87 -2.92
N VAL A 110 6.94 -2.74 -2.37
CA VAL A 110 5.90 -2.41 -1.41
C VAL A 110 6.25 -3.09 -0.09
N ILE A 111 6.52 -2.28 0.92
CA ILE A 111 6.96 -2.71 2.25
C ILE A 111 5.78 -2.58 3.20
N ILE A 112 5.48 -3.66 3.93
CA ILE A 112 4.28 -3.75 4.78
C ILE A 112 4.69 -4.38 6.10
N GLU A 113 4.43 -3.71 7.21
CA GLU A 113 4.59 -4.28 8.55
C GLU A 113 3.64 -5.46 8.77
N TYR A 114 4.11 -6.48 9.49
CA TYR A 114 3.30 -7.60 9.96
C TYR A 114 3.71 -8.00 11.38
N LYS A 115 2.80 -8.66 12.12
CA LYS A 115 3.09 -9.26 13.44
C LYS A 115 2.92 -10.78 13.47
N GLU A 116 2.00 -11.31 12.68
CA GLU A 116 1.72 -12.74 12.56
C GLU A 116 1.83 -13.14 11.08
N GLU A 117 2.32 -14.36 10.81
CA GLU A 117 2.48 -14.94 9.47
C GLU A 117 1.42 -16.01 9.23
#